data_AF-A0A1H4AKF6-F1
#
_entry.id   AF-A0A1H4AKF6-F1
#
_cell.length_a   1.000
_cell.length_b   1.000
_cell.length_c   1.000
_cell.angle_alpha   90.00
_cell.angle_beta   90.00
_cell.angle_gamma   90.00
#
_symmetry.space_group_name_H-M   'P 1'
#
loop_
_entity.id
_entity.type
_entity.pdbx_description
1 polymer ?
#
loop_
_entity_poly.entity_id
_entity_poly.type
_entity_poly.pdbx_seq_one_letter_code
_entity_poly.pdbx_strand_id
1 'polypeptide(L)' 'MPQNKNALIRYRTIDKCLQNRYRQWTLEDLIEACSEALYEYEGRKVNVSKRTVQLDIQTMRSEKLGYNAPITVRFFKLK' A
#
# COMPACT_ATOMS: atom_id res chain seq x y z
N MET A 1 -1.49 0.50 19.47
CA MET A 1 -2.87 0.74 19.00
C MET A 1 -3.37 -0.50 18.28
N PRO A 2 -4.64 -0.92 18.44
CA PRO A 2 -5.19 -2.01 17.64
C PRO A 2 -5.19 -1.57 16.17
N GLN A 3 -4.37 -2.21 15.35
CA GLN A 3 -4.34 -1.93 13.93
C GLN A 3 -5.56 -2.56 13.28
N ASN A 4 -6.32 -1.75 12.54
CA ASN A 4 -7.46 -2.23 11.76
C ASN A 4 -6.99 -3.39 10.84
N LYS A 5 -7.69 -4.53 10.84
CA LYS A 5 -7.36 -5.70 10.00
C LYS A 5 -7.17 -5.31 8.53
N ASN A 6 -7.98 -4.38 8.03
CA ASN A 6 -7.90 -3.92 6.65
C ASN A 6 -6.62 -3.14 6.38
N ALA A 7 -6.09 -2.42 7.38
CA ALA A 7 -4.80 -1.75 7.27
C ALA A 7 -3.66 -2.78 7.20
N LEU A 8 -3.69 -3.82 8.04
CA LEU A 8 -2.71 -4.90 8.02
C LEU A 8 -2.65 -5.62 6.68
N ILE A 9 -3.81 -5.91 6.07
CA ILE A 9 -3.89 -6.53 4.74
C ILE A 9 -3.22 -5.63 3.72
N ARG A 10 -3.57 -4.33 3.70
CA ARG A 10 -2.96 -3.38 2.76
C ARG A 10 -1.46 -3.24 2.96
N TYR A 11 -0.95 -3.21 4.20
CA TYR A 11 0.50 -3.15 4.45
C TYR A 11 1.22 -4.38 3.90
N ARG A 12 0.68 -5.57 4.11
CA ARG A 12 1.25 -6.82 3.56
C ARG A 12 1.22 -6.83 2.03
N THR A 13 0.12 -6.35 1.45
CA THR A 13 -0.01 -6.24 -0.01
C THR A 13 1.00 -5.25 -0.59
N ILE A 14 1.12 -4.06 -0.01
CA ILE A 14 2.10 -3.04 -0.43
C ILE A 14 3.53 -3.59 -0.32
N ASP A 15 3.86 -4.25 0.79
CA ASP A 15 5.18 -4.85 0.99
C ASP A 15 5.48 -5.90 -0.10
N LYS A 16 4.56 -6.82 -0.35
CA LYS A 16 4.67 -7.84 -1.40
C LYS A 16 4.85 -7.22 -2.79
N CYS A 17 4.10 -6.17 -3.12
CA CYS A 17 4.25 -5.44 -4.38
C CYS A 17 5.66 -4.87 -4.50
N LEU A 18 6.12 -4.14 -3.48
CA LEU A 18 7.39 -3.40 -3.52
C LEU A 18 8.64 -4.29 -3.38
N GLN A 19 8.50 -5.53 -2.90
CA GLN A 19 9.58 -6.52 -2.93
C GLN A 19 10.01 -6.88 -4.38
N ASN A 20 9.11 -6.75 -5.37
CA ASN A 20 9.46 -6.95 -6.77
C ASN A 20 10.22 -5.74 -7.33
N ARG A 21 11.55 -5.74 -7.19
CA ARG A 21 12.43 -4.66 -7.67
C ARG A 21 12.55 -4.55 -9.20
N TYR A 22 12.06 -5.54 -9.95
CA TYR A 22 12.08 -5.50 -11.42
C TYR A 22 10.92 -4.70 -12.02
N ARG A 23 9.91 -4.35 -11.21
CA ARG A 23 8.74 -3.57 -11.64
C ARG A 23 8.68 -2.25 -10.85
N GLN A 24 8.31 -1.18 -11.55
CA GLN A 24 7.89 0.06 -10.89
C GLN A 24 6.39 0.00 -10.65
N TRP A 25 5.96 0.40 -9.45
CA TRP A 25 4.55 0.43 -9.06
C TRP A 25 4.06 1.87 -9.02
N THR A 26 2.97 2.14 -9.74
CA THR A 26 2.23 3.41 -9.64
C THR A 26 1.32 3.39 -8.41
N LEU A 27 0.78 4.55 -8.02
CA LEU A 27 -0.21 4.60 -6.95
C LEU A 27 -1.48 3.85 -7.36
N GLU A 28 -1.84 3.93 -8.64
CA GLU A 28 -2.98 3.27 -9.23
C GLU A 28 -2.83 1.74 -9.19
N ASP A 29 -1.65 1.19 -9.51
CA ASP A 29 -1.37 -0.24 -9.36
C ASP A 29 -1.54 -0.71 -7.90
N LEU A 30 -1.03 0.08 -6.94
CA LEU A 30 -1.12 -0.26 -5.51
C LEU A 30 -2.56 -0.17 -4.99
N ILE A 31 -3.37 0.76 -5.51
CA ILE A 31 -4.80 0.87 -5.19
C ILE A 31 -5.54 -0.38 -5.66
N GLU A 32 -5.30 -0.82 -6.89
CA GLU A 32 -5.92 -2.01 -7.46
C GLU A 32 -5.54 -3.26 -6.65
N ALA A 33 -4.25 -3.48 -6.41
CA ALA A 33 -3.76 -4.62 -5.63
C ALA A 33 -4.33 -4.64 -4.20
N CYS A 34 -4.43 -3.48 -3.53
CA CYS A 34 -5.03 -3.40 -2.20
C CYS A 34 -6.54 -3.65 -2.21
N SER A 35 -7.23 -3.18 -3.26
CA SER A 35 -8.68 -3.37 -3.41
C SER A 35 -9.02 -4.84 -3.68
N GLU A 36 -8.22 -5.50 -4.53
CA GLU A 36 -8.32 -6.94 -4.80
C GLU A 36 -8.07 -7.77 -3.53
N ALA A 37 -6.97 -7.50 -2.81
CA ALA A 37 -6.66 -8.22 -1.57
C ALA A 37 -7.76 -8.08 -0.50
N LEU A 38 -8.40 -6.90 -0.41
CA LEU A 38 -9.54 -6.70 0.50
C LEU A 38 -10.83 -7.35 -0.02
N TYR A 39 -11.04 -7.39 -1.34
CA TYR A 39 -12.15 -8.13 -1.94
C TYR A 39 -12.05 -9.63 -1.63
N GLU A 40 -10.88 -10.22 -1.83
CA GLU A 40 -10.60 -11.63 -1.50
C GLU A 40 -10.83 -11.93 -0.02
N TYR A 41 -10.45 -11.01 0.87
CA TYR A 41 -10.61 -11.19 2.30
C TYR A 41 -12.06 -11.00 2.79
N GLU A 42 -12.76 -9.98 2.30
CA GLU A 42 -14.11 -9.60 2.78
C GLU A 42 -15.24 -10.27 1.98
N GLY A 43 -14.96 -10.86 0.82
CA GLY A 43 -15.96 -11.46 -0.07
C GLY A 43 -16.90 -10.44 -0.72
N ARG A 44 -16.59 -9.14 -0.65
CA ARG A 44 -17.40 -8.05 -1.19
C ARG A 44 -16.51 -6.96 -1.79
N LYS A 45 -17.04 -6.22 -2.76
CA LYS A 45 -16.27 -5.15 -3.43
C LYS A 45 -15.84 -4.07 -2.42
N VAL A 46 -14.53 -3.93 -2.23
CA VAL A 46 -13.92 -2.88 -1.41
C VAL A 46 -13.01 -2.05 -2.30
N ASN A 47 -13.35 -0.79 -2.50
CA ASN A 47 -12.51 0.15 -3.24
C ASN A 47 -11.62 0.94 -2.28
N VAL A 48 -10.30 0.79 -2.40
CA VAL A 48 -9.35 1.57 -1.62
C VAL A 48 -9.12 2.92 -2.30
N SER A 49 -9.19 4.01 -1.53
CA SER A 49 -8.93 5.34 -2.10
C SER A 49 -7.44 5.60 -2.27
N LYS A 50 -7.07 6.46 -3.22
CA LYS A 50 -5.70 6.96 -3.39
C LYS A 50 -5.12 7.55 -2.10
N ARG A 51 -5.93 8.33 -1.37
CA ARG A 51 -5.54 8.93 -0.09
C ARG A 51 -5.19 7.85 0.94
N THR A 52 -5.95 6.76 0.98
CA THR A 52 -5.70 5.63 1.89
C THR A 52 -4.33 5.01 1.62
N VAL A 53 -4.03 4.65 0.37
CA VAL A 53 -2.73 4.07 0.00
C VAL A 53 -1.58 5.02 0.30
N GLN A 54 -1.73 6.31 0.03
CA GLN A 54 -0.71 7.32 0.36
C GLN A 54 -0.44 7.41 1.86
N LEU A 55 -1.49 7.39 2.69
CA LEU A 55 -1.35 7.39 4.16
C LEU A 55 -0.74 6.09 4.68
N ASP A 56 -1.05 4.96 4.05
CA ASP A 56 -0.46 3.67 4.40
C ASP A 56 1.04 3.65 4.09
N ILE A 57 1.45 4.12 2.90
CA ILE A 57 2.87 4.28 2.55
C ILE A 57 3.57 5.23 3.53
N GLN A 58 2.94 6.37 3.86
CA GLN A 58 3.49 7.30 4.85
C GLN A 58 3.66 6.63 6.22
N THR A 59 2.71 5.80 6.61
CA THR A 59 2.74 5.07 7.88
C THR A 59 3.84 4.01 7.88
N MET A 60 3.99 3.24 6.81
CA MET A 60 5.06 2.25 6.65
C MET A 60 6.46 2.88 6.63
N ARG A 61 6.59 4.09 6.10
CA ARG A 61 7.84 4.90 6.13
C ARG A 61 8.10 5.60 7.47
N SER A 62 7.24 5.41 8.47
CA SER A 62 7.34 6.05 9.78
C SER A 62 7.57 5.02 10.86
N GLU A 63 8.01 5.45 12.04
CA GLU A 63 8.24 4.55 13.18
C GLU A 63 6.95 4.02 13.84
N LYS A 64 5.78 4.45 13.37
CA LYS A 64 4.47 4.12 13.97
C LYS A 64 4.15 2.62 14.00
N LEU A 65 4.74 1.83 13.11
CA LEU A 65 4.54 0.37 13.04
C LEU A 65 5.60 -0.41 13.83
N GLY A 66 6.55 0.26 14.47
CA GLY A 66 7.72 -0.37 15.10
C GLY A 66 8.81 -0.78 14.10
N TYR A 67 8.65 -0.44 12.82
CA TYR A 67 9.64 -0.58 11.76
C TYR A 67 9.54 0.59 10.79
N ASN A 68 10.61 0.87 10.04
CA ASN A 68 10.63 1.89 8.99
C ASN A 68 10.95 1.25 7.64
N ALA A 69 9.95 1.16 6.76
CA ALA A 69 10.10 0.62 5.42
C ALA A 69 10.83 1.62 4.49
N PRO A 70 11.92 1.22 3.81
CA PRO A 70 12.71 2.11 2.94
C PRO A 70 12.05 2.33 1.57
N ILE A 71 10.79 2.78 1.55
CA ILE A 71 10.01 2.99 0.33
C ILE A 71 10.46 4.31 -0.34
N THR A 72 10.93 4.22 -1.59
CA THR A 72 11.34 5.37 -2.40
C THR A 72 10.26 5.76 -3.40
N VAL A 73 9.91 7.04 -3.46
CA VAL A 73 8.95 7.59 -4.43
C VAL A 73 9.71 8.41 -5.47
N ARG A 74 9.47 8.13 -6.75
CA ARG A 74 10.02 8.90 -7.88
C ARG A 74 8.90 9.68 -8.54
N PHE A 75 9.11 10.98 -8.72
CA PHE A 75 8.22 11.83 -9.53
C PHE A 75 8.74 11.85 -10.96
N PHE A 76 7.95 11.35 -11.90
CA PHE A 76 8.19 11.64 -13.32
C PHE A 76 7.69 13.06 -13.58
N LYS A 77 8.60 14.04 -13.55
CA LYS A 77 8.32 15.34 -14.16
C LYS A 77 8.43 15.14 -15.67
N LEU A 78 7.31 15.24 -16.37
CA LEU A 78 7.31 15.50 -17.81
C LEU A 78 8.03 16.85 -17.98
N LYS A 79 9.16 16.85 -18.68
CA LYS A 79 9.83 18.07 -19.13
C LYS A 79 9.06 18.67 -20.28
#